data_AF-T0RIR7-F1
#
_entry.id   AF-T0RIR7-F1
#
_cell.length_a   1.000
_cell.length_b   1.000
_cell.length_c   1.000
_cell.angle_alpha   90.00
_cell.angle_beta   90.00
_cell.angle_gamma   90.00
#
_symmetry.space_group_name_H-M   'P 1'
#
loop_
_entity.id
_entity.type
_entity.pdbx_description
1 polymer ?
#
loop_
_entity_poly.entity_id
_entity_poly.type
_entity_poly.pdbx_seq_one_letter_code
_entity_poly.pdbx_strand_id
1 'polypeptide(L)'
;MKLPILSTIILISTFMSSCSTLRNSAVGMASPLFMEGSKGLEKEGDLELFKSSTPGNLKLLEGLLEVKPKDLNLLSSLVKGYGGYAFAVNETAFLKDSLQEKDDTQNKVEALRNYSKAISYGLRYLEASGISFSELERSLKDQGGMSKLLSDKLSDSPRDIDAVLFTAQSLAGLINLQKTNMALVARLGVAKGMFDWACALSPDFNFGMCDIFFGAYEAARPRMLGGNPEKGKEIFLAAMKKWPENALITVSYIQYYLIPMAEEDEYRQLKVRLENFKNDFDKSLVWSPDNAISVGPERLRLYQSIALERFKIIKRLEKEIF
;
A
#
# COMPACT_ATOMS: atom_id res chain seq x y z
N MET A 1 -52.23 -42.74 -18.29
CA MET A 1 -51.36 -41.99 -17.34
C MET A 1 -50.19 -41.40 -18.15
N LYS A 2 -50.36 -40.24 -18.78
CA LYS A 2 -49.31 -39.56 -19.55
C LYS A 2 -48.66 -38.51 -18.64
N LEU A 3 -47.55 -38.87 -17.99
CA LEU A 3 -46.74 -37.88 -17.28
C LEU A 3 -46.12 -36.90 -18.30
N PRO A 4 -45.96 -35.61 -17.98
CA PRO A 4 -45.68 -34.59 -18.97
C PRO A 4 -44.18 -34.59 -19.26
N ILE A 5 -43.82 -34.96 -20.49
CA ILE A 5 -42.47 -34.81 -21.06
C ILE A 5 -41.98 -33.34 -20.95
N LEU A 6 -42.91 -32.38 -20.85
CA LEU A 6 -42.65 -30.97 -20.62
C LEU A 6 -42.04 -30.66 -19.25
N SER A 7 -42.40 -31.40 -18.18
CA SER A 7 -41.83 -31.21 -16.84
C SER A 7 -40.38 -31.68 -16.74
N THR A 8 -40.00 -32.70 -17.50
CA THR A 8 -38.62 -33.21 -17.54
C THR A 8 -37.68 -32.26 -18.30
N ILE A 9 -38.17 -31.58 -19.33
CA ILE A 9 -37.38 -30.60 -20.11
C ILE A 9 -37.13 -29.29 -19.30
N ILE A 10 -38.11 -28.85 -18.50
CA ILE A 10 -37.96 -27.69 -17.60
C ILE A 10 -37.04 -27.99 -16.41
N LEU A 11 -37.00 -29.24 -15.94
CA LEU A 11 -36.07 -29.64 -14.88
C LEU A 11 -34.62 -29.72 -15.39
N ILE A 12 -34.39 -30.05 -16.66
CA ILE A 12 -33.05 -30.12 -17.26
C ILE A 12 -32.47 -28.72 -17.60
N SER A 13 -33.32 -27.74 -17.95
CA SER A 13 -32.85 -26.38 -18.26
C SER A 13 -32.38 -25.59 -17.05
N THR A 14 -32.84 -25.92 -15.83
CA THR A 14 -32.39 -25.28 -14.58
C THR A 14 -31.02 -25.77 -14.08
N PHE A 15 -30.53 -26.93 -14.55
CA PHE A 15 -29.19 -27.41 -14.23
C PHE A 15 -28.08 -26.68 -15.03
N MET A 16 -28.39 -26.08 -16.18
CA MET A 16 -27.36 -25.43 -17.01
C MET A 16 -26.97 -24.03 -16.53
N SER A 17 -27.81 -23.36 -15.74
CA SER A 17 -27.48 -22.08 -15.05
C SER A 17 -26.74 -22.29 -13.71
N SER A 18 -26.56 -23.54 -13.30
CA SER A 18 -26.00 -23.90 -12.01
C SER A 18 -24.48 -23.74 -11.95
N CYS A 19 -23.73 -24.09 -12.99
CA CYS A 19 -22.26 -24.07 -12.93
C CYS A 19 -21.65 -22.66 -12.72
N SER A 20 -22.20 -21.62 -13.34
CA SER A 20 -21.70 -20.24 -13.13
C SER A 20 -22.06 -19.70 -11.75
N THR A 21 -23.30 -19.94 -11.31
CA THR A 21 -23.79 -19.54 -9.98
C THR A 21 -23.06 -20.28 -8.86
N LEU A 22 -22.79 -21.58 -9.03
CA LEU A 22 -22.01 -22.39 -8.10
C LEU A 22 -20.56 -21.91 -8.01
N ARG A 23 -19.90 -21.62 -9.15
CA ARG A 23 -18.53 -21.08 -9.16
C ARG A 23 -18.44 -19.72 -8.47
N ASN A 24 -19.38 -18.81 -8.75
CA ASN A 24 -19.46 -17.50 -8.09
C ASN A 24 -19.68 -17.63 -6.58
N SER A 25 -20.52 -18.57 -6.17
CA SER A 25 -20.79 -18.85 -4.76
C SER A 25 -19.54 -19.42 -4.06
N ALA A 26 -18.85 -20.37 -4.69
CA ALA A 26 -17.62 -20.96 -4.15
C ALA A 26 -16.51 -19.90 -3.96
N VAL A 27 -16.29 -19.03 -4.95
CA VAL A 27 -15.33 -17.92 -4.83
C VAL A 27 -15.72 -16.94 -3.73
N GLY A 28 -17.02 -16.62 -3.63
CA GLY A 28 -17.53 -15.74 -2.57
C GLY A 28 -17.35 -16.30 -1.16
N MET A 29 -17.41 -17.62 -0.99
CA MET A 29 -17.14 -18.28 0.29
C MET A 29 -15.65 -18.32 0.63
N ALA A 30 -14.78 -18.44 -0.39
CA ALA A 30 -13.34 -18.51 -0.19
C ALA A 30 -12.66 -17.13 -0.06
N SER A 31 -13.23 -16.07 -0.66
CA SER A 31 -12.57 -14.75 -0.70
C SER A 31 -12.22 -14.13 0.66
N PRO A 32 -13.01 -14.29 1.74
CA PRO A 32 -12.61 -13.83 3.07
C PRO A 32 -11.36 -14.53 3.60
N LEU A 33 -11.15 -15.81 3.25
CA LEU A 33 -9.99 -16.58 3.69
C LEU A 33 -8.70 -16.07 3.06
N PHE A 34 -8.73 -15.72 1.78
CA PHE A 34 -7.58 -15.11 1.10
C PHE A 34 -7.23 -13.75 1.70
N MET A 35 -8.24 -12.93 2.00
CA MET A 35 -8.03 -11.63 2.64
C MET A 35 -7.41 -11.79 4.03
N GLU A 36 -7.92 -12.71 4.86
CA GLU A 36 -7.34 -12.98 6.18
C GLU A 36 -5.91 -13.53 6.09
N GLY A 37 -5.68 -14.50 5.19
CA GLY A 37 -4.36 -15.08 4.95
C GLY A 37 -3.32 -14.06 4.47
N SER A 38 -3.74 -13.02 3.75
CA SER A 38 -2.84 -11.95 3.28
C SER A 38 -2.17 -11.19 4.42
N LYS A 39 -2.76 -11.16 5.63
CA LYS A 39 -2.13 -10.56 6.82
C LYS A 39 -0.83 -11.26 7.22
N GLY A 40 -0.66 -12.52 6.83
CA GLY A 40 0.58 -13.28 7.04
C GLY A 40 1.77 -12.71 6.27
N LEU A 41 1.55 -12.02 5.15
CA LEU A 41 2.62 -11.42 4.35
C LEU A 41 3.40 -10.36 5.12
N GLU A 42 2.75 -9.63 6.02
CA GLU A 42 3.38 -8.60 6.85
C GLU A 42 4.41 -9.20 7.85
N LYS A 43 4.33 -10.51 8.11
CA LYS A 43 5.28 -11.26 8.94
C LYS A 43 6.52 -11.74 8.18
N GLU A 44 6.54 -11.58 6.86
CA GLU A 44 7.68 -11.97 6.03
C GLU A 44 8.85 -11.01 6.27
N GLY A 45 9.97 -11.54 6.76
CA GLY A 45 11.19 -10.77 6.99
C GLY A 45 12.21 -10.86 5.85
N ASP A 46 12.03 -11.80 4.92
CA ASP A 46 12.86 -11.90 3.72
C ASP A 46 12.18 -11.19 2.53
N LEU A 47 12.71 -10.03 2.16
CA LEU A 47 12.18 -9.23 1.06
C LEU A 47 12.32 -9.92 -0.30
N GLU A 48 13.33 -10.77 -0.51
CA GLU A 48 13.48 -11.52 -1.76
C GLU A 48 12.45 -12.67 -1.84
N LEU A 49 12.12 -13.29 -0.71
CA LEU A 49 11.02 -14.25 -0.65
C LEU A 49 9.67 -13.58 -0.90
N PHE A 50 9.42 -12.42 -0.29
CA PHE A 50 8.23 -11.62 -0.59
C PHE A 50 8.13 -11.27 -2.09
N LYS A 51 9.24 -10.79 -2.67
CA LYS A 51 9.32 -10.40 -4.08
C LYS A 51 9.05 -11.55 -5.05
N SER A 52 9.60 -12.73 -4.77
CA SER A 52 9.46 -13.91 -5.65
C SER A 52 8.09 -14.59 -5.52
N SER A 53 7.46 -14.56 -4.34
CA SER A 53 6.18 -15.24 -4.08
C SER A 53 4.94 -14.40 -4.45
N THR A 54 5.01 -13.07 -4.27
CA THR A 54 3.84 -12.18 -4.41
C THR A 54 3.20 -12.19 -5.81
N PRO A 55 3.95 -12.13 -6.94
CA PRO A 55 3.35 -12.10 -8.27
C PRO A 55 2.44 -13.30 -8.58
N GLY A 56 2.83 -14.51 -8.15
CA GLY A 56 2.02 -15.72 -8.34
C GLY A 56 0.70 -15.64 -7.56
N ASN A 57 0.74 -15.18 -6.32
CA ASN A 57 -0.45 -14.98 -5.49
C ASN A 57 -1.38 -13.90 -6.08
N LEU A 58 -0.84 -12.80 -6.61
CA LEU A 58 -1.63 -11.78 -7.29
C LEU A 58 -2.33 -12.36 -8.52
N LYS A 59 -1.62 -13.13 -9.36
CA LYS A 59 -2.22 -13.78 -10.54
C LYS A 59 -3.33 -14.75 -10.18
N LEU A 60 -3.19 -15.49 -9.06
CA LEU A 60 -4.25 -16.36 -8.55
C LEU A 60 -5.50 -15.54 -8.19
N LEU A 61 -5.34 -14.46 -7.42
CA LEU A 61 -6.44 -13.59 -7.02
C LEU A 61 -7.12 -12.92 -8.22
N GLU A 62 -6.37 -12.51 -9.23
CA GLU A 62 -6.93 -12.02 -10.50
C GLU A 62 -7.79 -13.09 -11.18
N GLY A 63 -7.30 -14.33 -11.26
CA GLY A 63 -8.07 -15.44 -11.85
C GLY A 63 -9.38 -15.73 -11.10
N LEU A 64 -9.38 -15.60 -9.77
CA LEU A 64 -10.59 -15.71 -8.95
C LEU A 64 -11.53 -14.51 -9.18
N LEU A 65 -10.98 -13.31 -9.34
CA LEU A 65 -11.76 -12.11 -9.61
C LEU A 65 -12.46 -12.18 -10.97
N GLU A 66 -11.85 -12.80 -12.00
CA GLU A 66 -12.52 -13.06 -13.29
C GLU A 66 -13.79 -13.91 -13.14
N VAL A 67 -13.84 -14.79 -12.14
CA VAL A 67 -15.06 -15.55 -11.81
C VAL A 67 -16.10 -14.64 -11.16
N LYS A 68 -15.71 -13.79 -10.20
CA LYS A 68 -16.61 -12.86 -9.49
C LYS A 68 -16.10 -11.42 -9.54
N PRO A 69 -16.36 -10.67 -10.63
CA PRO A 69 -15.69 -9.38 -10.92
C PRO A 69 -15.91 -8.24 -9.93
N LYS A 70 -16.93 -8.37 -9.07
CA LYS A 70 -17.34 -7.37 -8.05
C LYS A 70 -17.13 -7.88 -6.61
N ASP A 71 -16.35 -8.94 -6.41
CA ASP A 71 -16.04 -9.42 -5.06
C ASP A 71 -15.15 -8.43 -4.32
N LEU A 72 -15.69 -7.77 -3.30
CA LEU A 72 -15.00 -6.71 -2.55
C LEU A 72 -13.76 -7.22 -1.81
N ASN A 73 -13.76 -8.46 -1.32
CA ASN A 73 -12.58 -9.00 -0.62
C ASN A 73 -11.42 -9.22 -1.59
N LEU A 74 -11.71 -9.75 -2.79
CA LEU A 74 -10.69 -9.93 -3.83
C LEU A 74 -10.18 -8.59 -4.34
N LEU A 75 -11.07 -7.63 -4.59
CA LEU A 75 -10.68 -6.27 -5.00
C LEU A 75 -9.79 -5.62 -3.95
N SER A 76 -10.21 -5.59 -2.68
CA SER A 76 -9.39 -5.06 -1.57
C SER A 76 -8.02 -5.73 -1.48
N SER A 77 -7.98 -7.07 -1.60
CA SER A 77 -6.73 -7.84 -1.55
C SER A 77 -5.80 -7.52 -2.72
N LEU A 78 -6.34 -7.33 -3.93
CA LEU A 78 -5.55 -6.96 -5.11
C LEU A 78 -5.03 -5.53 -5.04
N VAL A 79 -5.81 -4.58 -4.49
CA VAL A 79 -5.35 -3.21 -4.25
C VAL A 79 -4.17 -3.20 -3.28
N LYS A 80 -4.34 -3.84 -2.11
CA LYS A 80 -3.28 -3.97 -1.12
C LYS A 80 -2.05 -4.69 -1.67
N GLY A 81 -2.27 -5.78 -2.38
CA GLY A 81 -1.20 -6.60 -2.94
C GLY A 81 -0.39 -5.89 -4.02
N TYR A 82 -1.03 -5.29 -5.02
CA TYR A 82 -0.32 -4.55 -6.06
C TYR A 82 0.30 -3.24 -5.54
N GLY A 83 -0.41 -2.50 -4.68
CA GLY A 83 0.09 -1.25 -4.10
C GLY A 83 1.27 -1.49 -3.16
N GLY A 84 1.17 -2.51 -2.30
CA GLY A 84 2.25 -2.97 -1.44
C GLY A 84 3.45 -3.48 -2.22
N TYR A 85 3.25 -4.29 -3.28
CA TYR A 85 4.35 -4.78 -4.12
C TYR A 85 5.03 -3.65 -4.89
N ALA A 86 4.25 -2.71 -5.45
CA ALA A 86 4.79 -1.54 -6.13
C ALA A 86 5.69 -0.72 -5.20
N PHE A 87 5.26 -0.46 -3.96
CA PHE A 87 6.06 0.27 -2.96
C PHE A 87 7.28 -0.53 -2.48
N ALA A 88 7.05 -1.74 -1.99
CA ALA A 88 8.04 -2.56 -1.30
C ALA A 88 9.19 -2.98 -2.23
N VAL A 89 8.86 -3.34 -3.47
CA VAL A 89 9.80 -3.93 -4.42
C VAL A 89 10.16 -2.94 -5.53
N ASN A 90 9.18 -2.48 -6.31
CA ASN A 90 9.48 -1.73 -7.52
C ASN A 90 9.98 -0.31 -7.23
N GLU A 91 9.34 0.41 -6.32
CA GLU A 91 9.76 1.75 -5.92
C GLU A 91 11.06 1.70 -5.11
N THR A 92 11.24 0.69 -4.25
CA THR A 92 12.54 0.46 -3.58
C THR A 92 13.66 0.25 -4.60
N ALA A 93 13.43 -0.54 -5.66
CA ALA A 93 14.41 -0.69 -6.75
C ALA A 93 14.65 0.64 -7.50
N PHE A 94 13.59 1.42 -7.73
CA PHE A 94 13.68 2.73 -8.37
C PHE A 94 14.36 3.80 -7.50
N LEU A 95 14.39 3.64 -6.18
CA LEU A 95 14.98 4.62 -5.26
C LEU A 95 16.41 4.99 -5.64
N LYS A 96 17.22 4.00 -6.07
CA LYS A 96 18.59 4.26 -6.54
C LYS A 96 18.59 5.21 -7.74
N ASP A 97 17.75 4.95 -8.73
CA ASP A 97 17.67 5.74 -9.95
C ASP A 97 17.17 7.16 -9.63
N SER A 98 16.15 7.27 -8.77
CA SER A 98 15.63 8.56 -8.31
C SER A 98 16.67 9.41 -7.57
N LEU A 99 17.50 8.81 -6.72
CA LEU A 99 18.56 9.52 -5.98
C LEU A 99 19.73 9.96 -6.89
N GLN A 100 19.88 9.34 -8.05
CA GLN A 100 20.84 9.73 -9.09
C GLN A 100 20.20 10.57 -10.21
N GLU A 101 19.00 11.10 -9.96
CA GLU A 101 18.23 11.94 -10.92
C GLU A 101 17.98 11.27 -12.29
N LYS A 102 17.88 9.94 -12.31
CA LYS A 102 17.54 9.15 -13.51
C LYS A 102 16.05 8.88 -13.56
N ASP A 103 15.37 9.51 -14.52
CA ASP A 103 13.91 9.47 -14.56
C ASP A 103 13.34 8.36 -15.48
N ASP A 104 13.99 8.05 -16.61
CA ASP A 104 13.46 7.08 -17.59
C ASP A 104 14.06 5.67 -17.41
N THR A 105 13.84 5.06 -16.25
CA THR A 105 14.38 3.72 -15.95
C THR A 105 13.31 2.63 -15.94
N GLN A 106 13.74 1.40 -16.22
CA GLN A 106 12.87 0.23 -16.16
C GLN A 106 12.24 0.04 -14.77
N ASN A 107 12.97 0.38 -13.70
CA ASN A 107 12.46 0.29 -12.33
C ASN A 107 11.25 1.22 -12.11
N LYS A 108 11.33 2.46 -12.63
CA LYS A 108 10.21 3.40 -12.59
C LYS A 108 8.99 2.85 -13.33
N VAL A 109 9.20 2.35 -14.54
CA VAL A 109 8.14 1.80 -15.38
C VAL A 109 7.40 0.66 -14.67
N GLU A 110 8.13 -0.25 -14.03
CA GLU A 110 7.53 -1.36 -13.28
C GLU A 110 6.75 -0.87 -12.05
N ALA A 111 7.27 0.12 -11.31
CA ALA A 111 6.54 0.73 -10.19
C ALA A 111 5.23 1.38 -10.64
N LEU A 112 5.28 2.17 -11.72
CA LEU A 112 4.11 2.81 -12.31
C LEU A 112 3.07 1.80 -12.80
N ARG A 113 3.49 0.69 -13.41
CA ARG A 113 2.58 -0.39 -13.86
C ARG A 113 1.82 -1.01 -12.69
N ASN A 114 2.52 -1.38 -11.62
CA ASN A 114 1.88 -2.02 -10.47
C ASN A 114 1.05 -1.04 -9.64
N TYR A 115 1.47 0.21 -9.47
CA TYR A 115 0.61 1.24 -8.88
C TYR A 115 -0.66 1.48 -9.72
N SER A 116 -0.55 1.52 -11.04
CA SER A 116 -1.70 1.68 -11.94
C SER A 116 -2.69 0.52 -11.81
N LYS A 117 -2.20 -0.72 -11.67
CA LYS A 117 -3.06 -1.88 -11.38
C LYS A 117 -3.76 -1.76 -10.04
N ALA A 118 -3.05 -1.38 -8.98
CA ALA A 118 -3.64 -1.16 -7.67
C ALA A 118 -4.75 -0.09 -7.71
N ILE A 119 -4.49 1.04 -8.36
CA ILE A 119 -5.49 2.11 -8.57
C ILE A 119 -6.69 1.57 -9.36
N SER A 120 -6.46 0.81 -10.44
CA SER A 120 -7.55 0.22 -11.24
C SER A 120 -8.47 -0.70 -10.41
N TYR A 121 -7.91 -1.60 -9.62
CA TYR A 121 -8.71 -2.43 -8.70
C TYR A 121 -9.38 -1.60 -7.60
N GLY A 122 -8.75 -0.50 -7.16
CA GLY A 122 -9.29 0.41 -6.16
C GLY A 122 -10.49 1.18 -6.67
N LEU A 123 -10.41 1.69 -7.88
CA LEU A 123 -11.55 2.33 -8.55
C LEU A 123 -12.69 1.34 -8.78
N ARG A 124 -12.39 0.09 -9.17
CA ARG A 124 -13.41 -0.97 -9.27
C ARG A 124 -14.06 -1.29 -7.92
N TYR A 125 -13.30 -1.27 -6.82
CA TYR A 125 -13.83 -1.44 -5.47
C TYR A 125 -14.82 -0.32 -5.12
N LEU A 126 -14.42 0.92 -5.35
CA LEU A 126 -15.23 2.11 -5.10
C LEU A 126 -16.49 2.10 -5.96
N GLU A 127 -16.38 1.78 -7.26
CA GLU A 127 -17.51 1.66 -8.18
C GLU A 127 -18.49 0.56 -7.76
N ALA A 128 -17.98 -0.61 -7.33
CA ALA A 128 -18.82 -1.68 -6.77
C ALA A 128 -19.53 -1.26 -5.48
N SER A 129 -18.99 -0.27 -4.77
CA SER A 129 -19.57 0.35 -3.58
C SER A 129 -20.43 1.60 -3.89
N GLY A 130 -20.60 1.95 -5.17
CA GLY A 130 -21.42 3.07 -5.61
C GLY A 130 -20.73 4.44 -5.52
N ILE A 131 -19.40 4.49 -5.61
CA ILE A 131 -18.59 5.71 -5.65
C ILE A 131 -17.77 5.74 -6.95
N SER A 132 -17.97 6.75 -7.78
CA SER A 132 -17.17 6.99 -8.98
C SER A 132 -15.96 7.89 -8.70
N PHE A 133 -14.91 7.79 -9.52
CA PHE A 133 -13.76 8.69 -9.42
C PHE A 133 -14.14 10.17 -9.55
N SER A 134 -15.13 10.48 -10.39
CA SER A 134 -15.65 11.85 -10.57
C SER A 134 -16.31 12.42 -9.30
N GLU A 135 -16.88 11.57 -8.45
CA GLU A 135 -17.44 11.98 -7.16
C GLU A 135 -16.34 12.28 -6.16
N LEU A 136 -15.26 11.50 -6.16
CA LEU A 136 -14.07 11.80 -5.35
C LEU A 136 -13.50 13.18 -5.73
N GLU A 137 -13.32 13.47 -7.02
CA GLU A 137 -12.82 14.77 -7.49
C GLU A 137 -13.79 15.92 -7.11
N ARG A 138 -15.10 15.73 -7.27
CA ARG A 138 -16.10 16.74 -6.89
C ARG A 138 -16.16 16.98 -5.39
N SER A 139 -15.94 15.95 -4.58
CA SER A 139 -16.00 16.02 -3.12
C SER A 139 -14.96 16.96 -2.51
N LEU A 140 -13.88 17.26 -3.24
CA LEU A 140 -12.84 18.20 -2.81
C LEU A 140 -13.30 19.67 -2.78
N LYS A 141 -14.45 19.99 -3.40
CA LYS A 141 -14.99 21.36 -3.43
C LYS A 141 -15.56 21.80 -2.08
N ASP A 142 -16.01 20.84 -1.28
CA ASP A 142 -16.66 21.09 0.01
C ASP A 142 -15.77 20.60 1.15
N GLN A 143 -15.66 21.37 2.22
CA GLN A 143 -14.94 20.95 3.41
C GLN A 143 -15.60 19.69 4.00
N GLY A 144 -14.82 18.60 4.15
CA GLY A 144 -15.34 17.32 4.63
C GLY A 144 -16.14 16.50 3.62
N GLY A 145 -16.26 16.98 2.35
CA GLY A 145 -17.02 16.30 1.31
C GLY A 145 -16.53 14.87 1.05
N MET A 146 -15.21 14.67 1.01
CA MET A 146 -14.61 13.33 0.83
C MET A 146 -15.00 12.38 1.96
N SER A 147 -14.83 12.80 3.22
CA SER A 147 -15.15 11.98 4.39
C SER A 147 -16.63 11.61 4.42
N LYS A 148 -17.52 12.56 4.10
CA LYS A 148 -18.96 12.31 4.00
C LYS A 148 -19.27 11.27 2.91
N LEU A 149 -18.76 11.48 1.69
CA LEU A 149 -18.97 10.57 0.57
C LEU A 149 -18.55 9.13 0.89
N LEU A 150 -17.36 8.97 1.49
CA LEU A 150 -16.84 7.65 1.85
C LEU A 150 -17.65 7.02 2.99
N SER A 151 -17.94 7.77 4.07
CA SER A 151 -18.73 7.26 5.20
C SER A 151 -20.18 6.94 4.86
N ASP A 152 -20.76 7.56 3.84
CA ASP A 152 -22.13 7.26 3.37
C ASP A 152 -22.22 5.88 2.69
N LYS A 153 -21.09 5.32 2.23
CA LYS A 153 -21.05 4.11 1.40
C LYS A 153 -20.17 2.98 1.96
N LEU A 154 -19.23 3.33 2.82
CA LEU A 154 -18.21 2.45 3.38
C LEU A 154 -18.25 2.49 4.91
N SER A 155 -17.67 1.47 5.52
CA SER A 155 -17.59 1.28 6.98
C SER A 155 -16.15 1.37 7.50
N ASP A 156 -15.99 1.24 8.82
CA ASP A 156 -14.70 1.08 9.49
C ASP A 156 -14.14 -0.35 9.42
N SER A 157 -14.73 -1.22 8.58
CA SER A 157 -14.21 -2.56 8.41
C SER A 157 -12.78 -2.55 7.86
N PRO A 158 -11.90 -3.50 8.27
CA PRO A 158 -10.54 -3.59 7.76
C PRO A 158 -10.46 -3.67 6.23
N ARG A 159 -11.46 -4.28 5.57
CA ARG A 159 -11.53 -4.38 4.11
C ARG A 159 -11.74 -3.01 3.46
N ASP A 160 -12.71 -2.23 3.95
CA ASP A 160 -13.00 -0.91 3.37
C ASP A 160 -11.83 0.05 3.60
N ILE A 161 -11.24 0.01 4.80
CA ILE A 161 -10.05 0.79 5.15
C ILE A 161 -8.86 0.39 4.27
N ASP A 162 -8.55 -0.91 4.15
CA ASP A 162 -7.45 -1.41 3.30
C ASP A 162 -7.66 -0.96 1.85
N ALA A 163 -8.86 -1.15 1.29
CA ALA A 163 -9.16 -0.79 -0.09
C ALA A 163 -8.96 0.71 -0.34
N VAL A 164 -9.51 1.60 0.50
CA VAL A 164 -9.39 3.05 0.33
C VAL A 164 -7.95 3.50 0.55
N LEU A 165 -7.31 3.04 1.62
CA LEU A 165 -5.98 3.50 2.02
C LEU A 165 -4.91 3.04 1.02
N PHE A 166 -4.93 1.79 0.55
CA PHE A 166 -3.99 1.33 -0.48
C PHE A 166 -4.29 1.92 -1.86
N THR A 167 -5.55 2.28 -2.17
CA THR A 167 -5.87 3.08 -3.37
C THR A 167 -5.22 4.45 -3.28
N ALA A 168 -5.36 5.11 -2.13
CA ALA A 168 -4.77 6.41 -1.85
C ALA A 168 -3.24 6.39 -1.89
N GLN A 169 -2.62 5.40 -1.24
CA GLN A 169 -1.18 5.18 -1.29
C GLN A 169 -0.71 5.00 -2.73
N SER A 170 -1.39 4.16 -3.50
CA SER A 170 -0.98 3.87 -4.88
C SER A 170 -1.11 5.10 -5.78
N LEU A 171 -2.16 5.89 -5.60
CA LEU A 171 -2.33 7.16 -6.31
C LEU A 171 -1.24 8.18 -5.91
N ALA A 172 -0.98 8.33 -4.61
CA ALA A 172 0.08 9.22 -4.11
C ALA A 172 1.47 8.80 -4.59
N GLY A 173 1.79 7.50 -4.55
CA GLY A 173 3.04 6.93 -5.07
C GLY A 173 3.20 7.18 -6.57
N LEU A 174 2.16 6.89 -7.36
CA LEU A 174 2.16 7.15 -8.80
C LEU A 174 2.37 8.64 -9.13
N ILE A 175 1.78 9.56 -8.37
CA ILE A 175 1.98 11.01 -8.51
C ILE A 175 3.41 11.40 -8.11
N ASN A 176 3.92 10.85 -7.01
CA ASN A 176 5.27 11.11 -6.52
C ASN A 176 6.35 10.67 -7.52
N LEU A 177 6.08 9.62 -8.31
CA LEU A 177 6.97 9.20 -9.39
C LEU A 177 6.78 10.01 -10.69
N GLN A 178 5.74 10.86 -10.80
CA GLN A 178 5.42 11.64 -12.01
C GLN A 178 5.22 13.12 -11.69
N LYS A 179 6.14 13.72 -10.94
CA LYS A 179 6.05 15.11 -10.45
C LYS A 179 5.96 16.16 -11.56
N THR A 180 6.40 15.83 -12.78
CA THR A 180 6.31 16.70 -13.96
C THR A 180 4.95 16.65 -14.66
N ASN A 181 4.10 15.66 -14.33
CA ASN A 181 2.75 15.56 -14.87
C ASN A 181 1.77 16.35 -13.99
N MET A 182 1.60 17.64 -14.31
CA MET A 182 0.76 18.55 -13.52
C MET A 182 -0.71 18.12 -13.43
N ALA A 183 -1.23 17.39 -14.42
CA ALA A 183 -2.58 16.85 -14.37
C ALA A 183 -2.73 15.76 -13.31
N LEU A 184 -1.68 14.96 -13.06
CA LEU A 184 -1.65 14.00 -11.96
C LEU A 184 -1.42 14.70 -10.62
N VAL A 185 -0.51 15.68 -10.57
CA VAL A 185 -0.25 16.46 -9.34
C VAL A 185 -1.52 17.14 -8.82
N ALA A 186 -2.38 17.66 -9.70
CA ALA A 186 -3.66 18.26 -9.32
C ALA A 186 -4.61 17.27 -8.60
N ARG A 187 -4.41 15.96 -8.73
CA ARG A 187 -5.22 14.90 -8.09
C ARG A 187 -4.68 14.46 -6.74
N LEU A 188 -3.58 15.04 -6.28
CA LEU A 188 -2.99 14.72 -4.98
C LEU A 188 -3.99 14.96 -3.83
N GLY A 189 -4.89 15.94 -3.98
CA GLY A 189 -5.98 16.18 -3.02
C GLY A 189 -6.93 14.99 -2.87
N VAL A 190 -7.16 14.21 -3.93
CA VAL A 190 -8.00 13.00 -3.88
C VAL A 190 -7.33 11.93 -3.01
N ALA A 191 -6.03 11.69 -3.23
CA ALA A 191 -5.26 10.76 -2.40
C ALA A 191 -5.26 11.20 -0.92
N LYS A 192 -4.99 12.48 -0.66
CA LYS A 192 -5.00 13.03 0.70
C LYS A 192 -6.37 12.86 1.36
N GLY A 193 -7.47 13.19 0.67
CA GLY A 193 -8.81 13.05 1.25
C GLY A 193 -9.18 11.61 1.61
N MET A 194 -8.75 10.64 0.80
CA MET A 194 -8.91 9.21 1.14
C MET A 194 -8.08 8.81 2.35
N PHE A 195 -6.84 9.30 2.47
CA PHE A 195 -6.03 9.13 3.68
C PHE A 195 -6.66 9.80 4.90
N ASP A 196 -7.18 11.02 4.77
CA ASP A 196 -7.85 11.74 5.86
C ASP A 196 -9.02 10.92 6.41
N TRP A 197 -9.84 10.32 5.55
CA TRP A 197 -10.92 9.43 5.97
C TRP A 197 -10.42 8.15 6.65
N ALA A 198 -9.49 7.43 6.02
CA ALA A 198 -9.03 6.14 6.53
C ALA A 198 -8.26 6.29 7.86
N CYS A 199 -7.40 7.31 7.97
CA CYS A 199 -6.60 7.58 9.17
C CYS A 199 -7.43 8.18 10.32
N ALA A 200 -8.58 8.79 10.03
CA ALA A 200 -9.52 9.17 11.09
C ALA A 200 -10.19 7.95 11.73
N LEU A 201 -10.47 6.91 10.95
CA LEU A 201 -11.05 5.65 11.44
C LEU A 201 -10.02 4.72 12.07
N SER A 202 -8.80 4.68 11.53
CA SER A 202 -7.71 3.83 12.00
C SER A 202 -6.40 4.63 12.05
N PRO A 203 -6.18 5.45 13.09
CA PRO A 203 -5.01 6.32 13.18
C PRO A 203 -3.68 5.55 13.35
N ASP A 204 -3.75 4.32 13.86
CA ASP A 204 -2.60 3.45 14.12
C ASP A 204 -2.38 2.40 13.02
N PHE A 205 -3.05 2.59 11.88
CA PHE A 205 -3.01 1.64 10.77
C PHE A 205 -1.57 1.29 10.35
N ASN A 206 -1.28 -0.01 10.28
CA ASN A 206 0.01 -0.58 9.92
C ASN A 206 1.21 0.10 10.61
N PHE A 207 1.07 0.36 11.90
CA PHE A 207 2.17 0.83 12.77
C PHE A 207 2.80 2.14 12.30
N GLY A 208 1.99 3.12 11.93
CA GLY A 208 2.45 4.46 11.56
C GLY A 208 2.43 4.76 10.05
N MET A 209 1.65 4.01 9.27
CA MET A 209 1.48 4.31 7.84
C MET A 209 0.86 5.69 7.59
N CYS A 210 -0.12 6.08 8.41
CA CYS A 210 -0.70 7.43 8.39
C CYS A 210 0.35 8.49 8.68
N ASP A 211 1.19 8.25 9.69
CA ASP A 211 2.27 9.17 10.08
C ASP A 211 3.31 9.34 8.94
N ILE A 212 3.70 8.25 8.28
CA ILE A 212 4.61 8.29 7.12
C ILE A 212 3.98 9.11 5.99
N PHE A 213 2.71 8.86 5.66
CA PHE A 213 2.03 9.59 4.61
C PHE A 213 1.99 11.09 4.91
N PHE A 214 1.50 11.50 6.09
CA PHE A 214 1.39 12.93 6.42
C PHE A 214 2.74 13.61 6.58
N GLY A 215 3.75 12.91 7.14
CA GLY A 215 5.12 13.41 7.20
C GLY A 215 5.70 13.67 5.82
N ALA A 216 5.59 12.70 4.91
CA ALA A 216 6.05 12.84 3.52
C ALA A 216 5.23 13.86 2.73
N TYR A 217 3.91 13.91 2.97
CA TYR A 217 2.99 14.85 2.33
C TYR A 217 3.39 16.29 2.65
N GLU A 218 3.67 16.61 3.91
CA GLU A 218 4.12 17.94 4.28
C GLU A 218 5.57 18.21 3.83
N ALA A 219 6.47 17.24 3.97
CA ALA A 219 7.88 17.45 3.69
C ALA A 219 8.25 17.54 2.21
N ALA A 220 7.70 16.64 1.38
CA ALA A 220 8.15 16.45 0.00
C ALA A 220 7.43 17.34 -1.02
N ARG A 221 6.35 18.03 -0.63
CA ARG A 221 5.63 18.95 -1.52
C ARG A 221 6.41 20.27 -1.64
N PRO A 222 6.52 20.85 -2.85
CA PRO A 222 7.07 22.20 -3.00
C PRO A 222 6.29 23.22 -2.15
N ARG A 223 6.99 24.19 -1.54
CA ARG A 223 6.35 25.27 -0.75
C ARG A 223 5.28 26.03 -1.54
N MET A 224 5.52 26.26 -2.83
CA MET A 224 4.53 26.90 -3.72
C MET A 224 3.23 26.10 -3.92
N LEU A 225 3.24 24.80 -3.62
CA LEU A 225 2.06 23.93 -3.63
C LEU A 225 1.56 23.61 -2.21
N GLY A 226 1.98 24.39 -1.21
CA GLY A 226 1.53 24.28 0.18
C GLY A 226 2.27 23.24 1.03
N GLY A 227 3.45 22.78 0.61
CA GLY A 227 4.32 21.95 1.45
C GLY A 227 4.98 22.73 2.59
N ASN A 228 5.20 22.04 3.70
CA ASN A 228 5.83 22.57 4.90
C ASN A 228 6.85 21.54 5.46
N PRO A 229 8.11 21.60 5.02
CA PRO A 229 9.19 20.71 5.47
C PRO A 229 9.31 20.57 6.98
N GLU A 230 9.22 21.68 7.68
CA GLU A 230 9.34 21.75 9.13
C GLU A 230 8.17 21.03 9.81
N LYS A 231 6.96 21.17 9.28
CA LYS A 231 5.80 20.39 9.75
C LYS A 231 5.97 18.89 9.49
N GLY A 232 6.52 18.54 8.32
CA GLY A 232 6.85 17.16 7.99
C GLY A 232 7.88 16.56 8.98
N LYS A 233 8.92 17.32 9.34
CA LYS A 233 9.88 16.94 10.38
C LYS A 233 9.21 16.67 11.71
N GLU A 234 8.35 17.58 12.18
CA GLU A 234 7.62 17.38 13.44
C GLU A 234 6.79 16.09 13.45
N ILE A 235 6.09 15.80 12.34
CA ILE A 235 5.28 14.59 12.20
C ILE A 235 6.18 13.34 12.26
N PHE A 236 7.28 13.32 11.50
CA PHE A 236 8.21 12.19 11.50
C PHE A 236 8.85 11.95 12.87
N LEU A 237 9.31 13.01 13.55
CA LEU A 237 9.92 12.88 14.87
C LEU A 237 8.90 12.37 15.91
N ALA A 238 7.66 12.86 15.85
CA ALA A 238 6.57 12.34 16.69
C ALA A 238 6.27 10.87 16.40
N ALA A 239 6.25 10.49 15.11
CA ALA A 239 6.02 9.13 14.66
C ALA A 239 7.13 8.17 15.11
N MET A 240 8.39 8.58 15.01
CA MET A 240 9.54 7.80 15.49
C MET A 240 9.53 7.59 17.01
N LYS A 241 8.96 8.54 17.77
CA LYS A 241 8.73 8.38 19.21
C LYS A 241 7.57 7.44 19.51
N LYS A 242 6.49 7.52 18.73
CA LYS A 242 5.29 6.68 18.88
C LYS A 242 5.55 5.22 18.47
N TRP A 243 6.36 5.02 17.44
CA TRP A 243 6.66 3.72 16.83
C TRP A 243 8.18 3.49 16.75
N PRO A 244 8.87 3.39 17.90
CA PRO A 244 10.33 3.32 17.93
C PRO A 244 10.89 2.06 17.26
N GLU A 245 10.06 1.02 17.13
CA GLU A 245 10.41 -0.24 16.48
C GLU A 245 10.23 -0.18 14.96
N ASN A 246 9.43 0.74 14.39
CA ASN A 246 9.22 0.76 12.94
C ASN A 246 10.34 1.52 12.20
N ALA A 247 11.33 0.79 11.67
CA ALA A 247 12.45 1.41 10.95
C ALA A 247 12.01 2.11 9.65
N LEU A 248 10.87 1.75 9.07
CA LEU A 248 10.38 2.37 7.83
C LEU A 248 10.06 3.84 8.01
N ILE A 249 9.60 4.24 9.20
CA ILE A 249 9.37 5.66 9.54
C ILE A 249 10.70 6.41 9.53
N THR A 250 11.74 5.84 10.14
CA THR A 250 13.08 6.44 10.19
C THR A 250 13.66 6.60 8.78
N VAL A 251 13.54 5.56 7.95
CA VAL A 251 14.05 5.61 6.56
C VAL A 251 13.24 6.57 5.69
N SER A 252 11.93 6.66 5.93
CA SER A 252 11.07 7.64 5.24
C SER A 252 11.40 9.07 5.67
N TYR A 253 11.72 9.32 6.94
CA TYR A 253 12.22 10.61 7.41
C TYR A 253 13.55 10.99 6.74
N ILE A 254 14.49 10.05 6.64
CA ILE A 254 15.74 10.25 5.89
C ILE A 254 15.42 10.64 4.44
N GLN A 255 14.57 9.87 3.77
CA GLN A 255 14.27 10.05 2.35
C GLN A 255 13.52 11.35 2.04
N TYR A 256 12.50 11.68 2.82
CA TYR A 256 11.58 12.78 2.49
C TYR A 256 11.92 14.10 3.18
N TYR A 257 12.77 14.09 4.21
CA TYR A 257 13.20 15.30 4.90
C TYR A 257 14.73 15.47 4.90
N LEU A 258 15.50 14.55 5.48
CA LEU A 258 16.94 14.78 5.68
C LEU A 258 17.72 14.93 4.37
N ILE A 259 17.44 14.08 3.38
CA ILE A 259 18.07 14.16 2.06
C ILE A 259 17.70 15.48 1.36
N PRO A 260 16.41 15.84 1.16
CA PRO A 260 16.06 17.11 0.55
C PRO A 260 16.59 18.35 1.27
N MET A 261 16.74 18.29 2.60
CA MET A 261 17.22 19.42 3.42
C MET A 261 18.74 19.39 3.65
N ALA A 262 19.46 18.41 3.09
CA ALA A 262 20.91 18.21 3.25
C ALA A 262 21.37 18.12 4.73
N GLU A 263 20.56 17.48 5.58
CA GLU A 263 20.80 17.35 7.03
C GLU A 263 21.71 16.15 7.35
N GLU A 264 22.99 16.28 7.00
CA GLU A 264 23.95 15.18 7.05
C GLU A 264 24.27 14.69 8.47
N ASP A 265 24.41 15.61 9.44
CA ASP A 265 24.76 15.27 10.83
C ASP A 265 23.68 14.40 11.49
N GLU A 266 22.40 14.74 11.26
CA GLU A 266 21.27 13.97 11.77
C GLU A 266 21.18 12.60 11.05
N TYR A 267 21.46 12.55 9.74
CA TYR A 267 21.57 11.28 9.01
C TYR A 267 22.66 10.37 9.58
N ARG A 268 23.85 10.90 9.91
CA ARG A 268 24.96 10.12 10.48
C ARG A 268 24.58 9.44 11.80
N GLN A 269 23.79 10.10 12.64
CA GLN A 269 23.28 9.53 13.90
C GLN A 269 22.28 8.38 13.63
N LEU A 270 21.32 8.60 12.74
CA LEU A 270 20.32 7.59 12.39
C LEU A 270 20.93 6.39 11.66
N LYS A 271 21.98 6.60 10.85
CA LYS A 271 22.74 5.55 10.18
C LYS A 271 23.27 4.51 11.17
N VAL A 272 23.91 4.95 12.26
CA VAL A 272 24.45 4.04 13.30
C VAL A 272 23.33 3.24 13.94
N ARG A 273 22.19 3.88 14.25
CA ARG A 273 21.02 3.19 14.81
C ARG A 273 20.49 2.10 13.86
N LEU A 274 20.35 2.42 12.57
CA LEU A 274 19.84 1.49 11.55
C LEU A 274 20.81 0.33 11.28
N GLU A 275 22.12 0.55 11.36
CA GLU A 275 23.13 -0.52 11.24
C GLU A 275 23.05 -1.51 12.40
N ASN A 276 22.93 -1.02 13.64
CA ASN A 276 22.74 -1.88 14.81
C ASN A 276 21.42 -2.66 14.70
N PHE A 277 20.33 -1.96 14.36
CA PHE A 277 19.03 -2.58 14.16
C PHE A 277 19.06 -3.67 13.09
N LYS A 278 19.76 -3.44 11.96
CA LYS A 278 19.91 -4.44 10.89
C LYS A 278 20.52 -5.74 11.42
N ASN A 279 21.57 -5.65 12.23
CA ASN A 279 22.25 -6.84 12.76
C ASN A 279 21.33 -7.65 13.67
N ASP A 280 20.52 -6.98 14.48
CA ASP A 280 19.55 -7.64 15.36
C ASP A 280 18.37 -8.22 14.57
N PHE A 281 17.90 -7.50 13.54
CA PHE A 281 16.85 -7.96 12.63
C PHE A 281 17.26 -9.23 11.88
N ASP A 282 18.43 -9.25 11.25
CA ASP A 282 18.91 -10.43 10.51
C ASP A 282 19.01 -11.67 11.41
N LYS A 283 19.51 -11.50 12.64
CA LYS A 283 19.58 -12.61 13.61
C LYS A 283 18.19 -13.05 14.07
N SER A 284 17.23 -12.13 14.19
CA SER A 284 15.84 -12.45 14.58
C SER A 284 15.08 -13.30 13.56
N LEU A 285 15.52 -13.32 12.30
CA LEU A 285 14.94 -14.15 11.24
C LEU A 285 15.43 -15.60 11.27
N VAL A 286 16.54 -15.86 11.98
CA VAL A 286 17.10 -17.20 12.14
C VAL A 286 16.58 -17.79 13.44
N TRP A 287 15.92 -18.96 13.35
CA TRP A 287 15.45 -19.65 14.54
C TRP A 287 16.64 -19.99 15.46
N SER A 288 16.52 -19.63 16.74
CA SER A 288 17.49 -19.94 17.79
C SER A 288 16.75 -20.33 19.08
N PRO A 289 17.08 -21.47 19.70
CA PRO A 289 16.42 -21.92 20.92
C PRO A 289 16.83 -21.08 22.15
N ASP A 290 18.05 -20.56 22.17
CA ASP A 290 18.66 -19.96 23.38
C ASP A 290 18.79 -18.43 23.34
N ASN A 291 18.63 -17.81 22.16
CA ASN A 291 18.86 -16.37 21.97
C ASN A 291 17.83 -15.73 21.02
N ALA A 292 16.54 -15.81 21.37
CA ALA A 292 15.50 -15.12 20.62
C ALA A 292 15.66 -13.60 20.75
N ILE A 293 15.98 -12.93 19.64
CA ILE A 293 16.08 -11.47 19.57
C ILE A 293 14.72 -10.90 19.18
N SER A 294 14.18 -10.02 20.02
CA SER A 294 12.95 -9.28 19.71
C SER A 294 13.28 -7.98 18.99
N VAL A 295 12.63 -7.75 17.85
CA VAL A 295 12.80 -6.57 16.98
C VAL A 295 11.44 -5.89 16.72
N GLY A 296 10.54 -6.03 17.69
CA GLY A 296 9.15 -5.57 17.63
C GLY A 296 8.15 -6.62 17.14
N PRO A 297 6.88 -6.22 16.94
CA PRO A 297 5.80 -7.08 16.49
C PRO A 297 6.14 -7.87 15.22
N GLU A 298 5.76 -9.15 15.14
CA GLU A 298 6.02 -9.95 13.93
C GLU A 298 5.44 -9.32 12.66
N ARG A 299 4.26 -8.69 12.76
CA ARG A 299 3.62 -8.00 11.62
C ARG A 299 4.38 -6.77 11.14
N LEU A 300 5.44 -6.34 11.83
CA LEU A 300 6.33 -5.28 11.33
C LEU A 300 7.42 -5.80 10.40
N ARG A 301 7.69 -7.11 10.36
CA ARG A 301 8.88 -7.67 9.68
C ARG A 301 8.99 -7.23 8.24
N LEU A 302 7.91 -7.26 7.46
CA LEU A 302 7.96 -6.82 6.05
C LEU A 302 8.35 -5.34 5.94
N TYR A 303 7.81 -4.48 6.80
CA TYR A 303 8.13 -3.05 6.84
C TYR A 303 9.59 -2.81 7.21
N GLN A 304 10.13 -3.59 8.15
CA GLN A 304 11.55 -3.55 8.53
C GLN A 304 12.43 -3.94 7.33
N SER A 305 12.10 -5.01 6.62
CA SER A 305 12.89 -5.47 5.47
C SER A 305 12.88 -4.46 4.32
N ILE A 306 11.73 -3.84 4.06
CA ILE A 306 11.62 -2.72 3.10
C ILE A 306 12.51 -1.56 3.55
N ALA A 307 12.43 -1.17 4.83
CA ALA A 307 13.25 -0.09 5.38
C ALA A 307 14.75 -0.36 5.22
N LEU A 308 15.20 -1.57 5.56
CA LEU A 308 16.60 -1.97 5.51
C LEU A 308 17.14 -2.04 4.07
N GLU A 309 16.35 -2.50 3.10
CA GLU A 309 16.78 -2.49 1.69
C GLU A 309 16.85 -1.07 1.14
N ARG A 310 15.88 -0.19 1.47
CA ARG A 310 15.94 1.24 1.10
C ARG A 310 17.13 1.95 1.76
N PHE A 311 17.37 1.69 3.05
CA PHE A 311 18.51 2.23 3.79
C PHE A 311 19.85 1.80 3.17
N LYS A 312 19.98 0.53 2.77
CA LYS A 312 21.16 0.02 2.08
C LYS A 312 21.42 0.76 0.76
N ILE A 313 20.38 1.13 0.01
CA ILE A 313 20.51 1.96 -1.20
C ILE A 313 21.01 3.36 -0.84
N ILE A 314 20.35 4.04 0.10
CA ILE A 314 20.73 5.38 0.56
C ILE A 314 22.18 5.41 1.04
N LYS A 315 22.56 4.47 1.91
CA LYS A 315 23.92 4.36 2.46
C LYS A 315 24.97 4.17 1.37
N ARG A 316 24.68 3.39 0.33
CA ARG A 316 25.62 3.19 -0.79
C ARG A 316 25.89 4.49 -1.56
N LEU A 317 24.90 5.36 -1.63
CA LEU A 317 24.96 6.62 -2.35
C LEU A 317 25.25 7.82 -1.43
N GLU A 318 25.61 7.60 -0.16
CA GLU A 318 25.64 8.68 0.83
C GLU A 318 26.55 9.86 0.44
N LYS A 319 27.69 9.59 -0.22
CA LYS A 319 28.62 10.61 -0.72
C LYS A 319 28.15 11.36 -1.96
N GLU A 320 27.18 10.81 -2.68
CA GLU A 320 26.55 11.45 -3.84
C GLU A 320 25.36 12.32 -3.39
N ILE A 321 24.79 12.02 -2.21
CA ILE A 321 23.57 12.66 -1.68
C ILE A 321 23.90 13.84 -0.75
N PHE A 322 24.89 13.67 0.13
CA PHE A 322 25.39 14.66 1.09
C PHE A 322 26.82 15.03 0.73
#